data_AF-A0A0G0NNQ5-F1
#
_entry.id   AF-A0A0G0NNQ5-F1
#
_cell.length_a   1.000
_cell.length_b   1.000
_cell.length_c   1.000
_cell.angle_alpha   90.00
_cell.angle_beta   90.00
_cell.angle_gamma   90.00
#
_symmetry.space_group_name_H-M   'P 1'
#
loop_
_entity.id
_entity.type
_entity.pdbx_description
1 polymer ?
#
loop_
_entity_poly.entity_id
_entity_poly.type
_entity_poly.pdbx_seq_one_letter_code
_entity_poly.pdbx_strand_id
1 'polypeptide(L)'
;MQRILKKDALVKKLIATETLGSTSVVCVDKTGTLTEGVMRVEKIFTVESEFVFDVKTKYLELPLPKEYERLIQFTYLCNNAVANHHGKDRESWQFIGSPTEKALLEAVFRFELAMPKLKQEYLRVDEKPFDSFTKMMTTVHEHGAGRIAISKGAPERILTQCEYYWQAGEVKKISEKTRTEIAQLFTKYSLQGKRLIATCYRAQSGWIFLGGFVIHDPVRESVPETVRLAHQAGLRVIMITGDAGLTARSIAKEIGLKVGREGVLLGEELDTMSDKDLAERIKEIAVYARVTPTHKIRIVKAWQEFGQVVAMTGDGVNDAPALKAADIGIAVGSATDVTRETADLILLKNDFSVIIEAIRQGRIIFQNIKKVTVYLLTDSFSEVVLVLGSLFFRLPLPITAVQVLWVNLVTDGFTSAALTTEKSEDDVMRFKPRPKDAPLLDRQMKTLIAIMATTTNVVLLILFFSLIKIWPHDLIYARTLIFVALGVDSLFYVFSCKSLGKSIFKINIFDNIFLLYAVLFGFVLHIVPLYIPFFQKVLSVVPLGFKDWFLILALVIFKVSVIELTKYILGRNKQARQSRSAI
;
A
#
# COMPACT_ATOMS: atom_id res chain seq x y z
N MET A 1 6.40 -8.79 8.27
CA MET A 1 7.18 -7.53 8.42
C MET A 1 8.37 -7.44 7.48
N GLN A 2 9.41 -8.31 7.58
CA GLN A 2 10.60 -8.20 6.71
C GLN A 2 10.28 -8.18 5.21
N ARG A 3 9.30 -8.97 4.75
CA ARG A 3 8.82 -8.93 3.35
C ARG A 3 8.22 -7.58 2.94
N ILE A 4 7.52 -6.91 3.86
CA ILE A 4 6.93 -5.58 3.64
C ILE A 4 8.04 -4.50 3.65
N LEU A 5 9.02 -4.64 4.53
CA LEU A 5 10.19 -3.75 4.57
C LEU A 5 11.01 -3.78 3.28
N LYS A 6 11.22 -4.98 2.71
CA LYS A 6 11.85 -5.14 1.38
C LYS A 6 11.06 -4.50 0.23
N LYS A 7 9.85 -4.02 0.50
CA LYS A 7 8.96 -3.34 -0.45
C LYS A 7 8.77 -1.87 -0.06
N ASP A 8 9.73 -1.29 0.67
CA ASP A 8 9.74 0.12 1.08
C ASP A 8 8.62 0.50 2.06
N ALA A 9 8.17 -0.42 2.91
CA ALA A 9 7.19 -0.14 3.96
C ALA A 9 7.59 -0.73 5.32
N LEU A 10 7.64 0.10 6.36
CA LEU A 10 7.97 -0.27 7.72
C LEU A 10 6.69 -0.44 8.55
N VAL A 11 6.46 -1.63 9.10
CA VAL A 11 5.35 -1.91 10.01
C VAL A 11 5.78 -1.62 11.45
N LYS A 12 5.04 -0.77 12.18
CA LYS A 12 5.29 -0.47 13.59
C LYS A 12 4.68 -1.49 14.55
N LYS A 13 3.50 -2.05 14.21
CA LYS A 13 2.79 -3.03 15.04
C LYS A 13 2.53 -4.32 14.28
N LEU A 14 2.85 -5.47 14.89
CA LEU A 14 2.65 -6.79 14.29
C LEU A 14 1.21 -7.00 13.80
N ILE A 15 0.23 -6.64 14.64
CA ILE A 15 -1.20 -6.82 14.34
C ILE A 15 -1.65 -6.04 13.10
N ALA A 16 -1.01 -4.91 12.79
CA ALA A 16 -1.31 -4.13 11.60
C ALA A 16 -1.02 -4.90 10.31
N THR A 17 -0.06 -5.83 10.34
CA THR A 17 0.23 -6.69 9.18
C THR A 17 -0.97 -7.56 8.82
N GLU A 18 -1.71 -8.03 9.83
CA GLU A 18 -2.91 -8.85 9.62
C GLU A 18 -4.07 -8.01 9.08
N THR A 19 -4.33 -6.87 9.71
CA THR A 19 -5.42 -5.94 9.36
C THR A 19 -5.23 -5.34 7.95
N LEU A 20 -3.98 -5.12 7.52
CA LEU A 20 -3.66 -4.76 6.14
C LEU A 20 -4.22 -5.80 5.14
N GLY A 21 -4.16 -7.09 5.50
CA GLY A 21 -4.69 -8.17 4.67
C GLY A 21 -6.23 -8.24 4.60
N SER A 22 -6.95 -7.52 5.47
CA SER A 22 -8.41 -7.39 5.44
C SER A 22 -8.89 -6.03 4.98
N THR A 23 -7.97 -5.09 4.68
CA THR A 23 -8.29 -3.76 4.19
C THR A 23 -9.20 -3.85 2.96
N SER A 24 -10.29 -3.09 2.98
CA SER A 24 -11.27 -3.03 1.89
C SER A 24 -11.44 -1.62 1.32
N VAL A 25 -11.15 -0.59 2.10
CA VAL A 25 -11.15 0.81 1.68
C VAL A 25 -9.78 1.41 1.94
N VAL A 26 -9.23 2.09 0.94
CA VAL A 26 -7.97 2.84 1.07
C VAL A 26 -8.25 4.32 0.82
N CYS A 27 -8.23 5.11 1.89
CA CYS A 27 -8.30 6.56 1.86
C CYS A 27 -6.90 7.12 1.64
N VAL A 28 -6.68 7.71 0.46
CA VAL A 28 -5.36 8.16 0.01
C VAL A 28 -5.36 9.68 -0.14
N ASP A 29 -4.34 10.34 0.38
CA ASP A 29 -4.09 11.74 0.10
C ASP A 29 -3.60 11.89 -1.35
N LYS A 30 -4.00 12.97 -2.02
CA LYS A 30 -3.59 13.22 -3.39
C LYS A 30 -2.10 13.57 -3.46
N THR A 31 -1.70 14.59 -2.71
CA THR A 31 -0.37 15.21 -2.85
C THR A 31 0.71 14.27 -2.30
N GLY A 32 1.74 14.01 -3.10
CA GLY A 32 2.89 13.21 -2.69
C GLY A 32 2.66 11.69 -2.64
N THR A 33 1.41 11.21 -2.59
CA THR A 33 1.08 9.77 -2.64
C THR A 33 0.59 9.33 -4.02
N LEU A 34 -0.44 9.98 -4.56
CA LEU A 34 -0.94 9.72 -5.92
C LEU A 34 -0.19 10.56 -6.97
N THR A 35 0.22 11.77 -6.58
CA THR A 35 1.06 12.65 -7.37
C THR A 35 2.50 12.64 -6.87
N GLU A 36 3.41 13.23 -7.64
CA GLU A 36 4.82 13.31 -7.27
C GLU A 36 5.07 14.21 -6.05
N GLY A 37 4.17 15.16 -5.77
CA GLY A 37 4.36 16.20 -4.77
C GLY A 37 5.31 17.30 -5.24
N VAL A 38 5.54 17.39 -6.55
CA VAL A 38 6.48 18.33 -7.18
C VAL A 38 5.75 19.07 -8.29
N MET A 39 5.56 20.38 -8.11
CA MET A 39 4.95 21.20 -9.16
C MET A 39 5.87 21.25 -10.39
N ARG A 40 5.29 21.04 -11.58
CA ARG A 40 5.98 21.15 -12.85
C ARG A 40 5.22 22.09 -13.78
N VAL A 41 5.97 22.81 -14.61
CA VAL A 41 5.40 23.59 -15.71
C VAL A 41 5.16 22.67 -16.90
N GLU A 42 3.92 22.65 -17.38
CA GLU A 42 3.54 21.91 -18.59
C GLU A 42 3.56 22.80 -19.82
N LYS A 43 3.12 24.05 -19.67
CA LYS A 43 2.99 24.99 -20.79
C LYS A 43 3.31 26.42 -20.40
N ILE A 44 3.71 27.20 -21.39
CA ILE A 44 3.71 28.67 -21.36
C ILE A 44 2.61 29.13 -22.29
N PHE A 45 1.88 30.18 -21.92
CA PHE A 45 0.87 30.78 -22.78
C PHE A 45 1.05 32.29 -22.87
N THR A 46 0.79 32.83 -24.05
CA THR A 46 0.59 34.27 -24.31
C THR A 46 -0.87 34.47 -24.74
N VAL A 47 -1.21 35.67 -25.24
CA VAL A 47 -2.52 35.89 -25.86
C VAL A 47 -2.61 35.21 -27.24
N GLU A 48 -1.49 34.96 -27.91
CA GLU A 48 -1.45 34.45 -29.30
C GLU A 48 -1.21 32.94 -29.38
N SER A 49 -0.41 32.40 -28.47
CA SER A 49 0.10 31.05 -28.63
C SER A 49 0.32 30.33 -27.30
N GLU A 50 0.51 29.01 -27.40
CA GLU A 50 0.89 28.14 -26.30
C GLU A 50 2.16 27.38 -26.69
N PHE A 51 3.16 27.39 -25.81
CA PHE A 51 4.35 26.54 -25.90
C PHE A 51 4.20 25.37 -24.94
N VAL A 52 4.30 24.14 -25.45
CA VAL A 52 4.21 22.91 -24.65
C VAL A 52 5.61 22.38 -24.40
N PHE A 53 5.93 22.11 -23.13
CA PHE A 53 7.19 21.47 -22.78
C PHE A 53 7.14 19.98 -23.09
N ASP A 54 8.13 19.46 -23.83
CA ASP A 54 8.32 18.02 -23.95
C ASP A 54 8.90 17.45 -22.64
N VAL A 55 8.28 16.37 -22.16
CA VAL A 55 8.64 15.64 -20.93
C VAL A 55 10.00 14.95 -21.09
N LYS A 56 10.39 14.58 -22.31
CA LYS A 56 11.66 13.89 -22.60
C LYS A 56 12.87 14.83 -22.62
N THR A 57 12.67 16.14 -22.77
CA THR A 57 13.75 17.13 -22.91
C THR A 57 14.01 17.86 -21.60
N LYS A 58 13.95 17.15 -20.47
CA LYS A 58 14.11 17.74 -19.13
C LYS A 58 15.41 18.53 -18.96
N TYR A 59 16.48 18.12 -19.66
CA TYR A 59 17.81 18.72 -19.58
C TYR A 59 18.30 19.32 -20.91
N LEU A 60 17.46 19.33 -21.96
CA LEU A 60 17.86 19.94 -23.22
C LEU A 60 17.76 21.46 -23.10
N GLU A 61 18.80 22.14 -23.53
CA GLU A 61 18.80 23.58 -23.70
C GLU A 61 17.94 23.95 -24.92
N LEU A 62 16.91 24.77 -24.70
CA LEU A 62 15.95 25.18 -25.71
C LEU A 62 16.27 26.60 -26.18
N PRO A 63 16.20 26.89 -27.49
CA PRO A 63 16.35 28.25 -27.98
C PRO A 63 15.21 29.11 -27.41
N LEU A 64 15.53 30.33 -26.99
CA LEU A 64 14.54 31.26 -26.43
C LEU A 64 13.64 31.81 -27.56
N PRO A 65 12.34 31.45 -27.61
CA PRO A 65 11.48 31.95 -28.68
C PRO A 65 11.15 33.42 -28.42
N LYS A 66 11.34 34.28 -29.43
CA LYS A 66 11.14 35.74 -29.34
C LYS A 66 9.78 36.14 -28.75
N GLU A 67 8.75 35.33 -29.01
CA GLU A 67 7.39 35.59 -28.51
C GLU A 67 7.29 35.50 -26.98
N TYR A 68 8.01 34.56 -26.36
CA TYR A 68 7.97 34.33 -24.91
C TYR A 68 9.14 34.97 -24.16
N GLU A 69 10.12 35.54 -24.87
CA GLU A 69 11.36 36.09 -24.32
C GLU A 69 11.08 37.01 -23.12
N ARG A 70 10.20 38.01 -23.29
CA ARG A 70 9.88 38.97 -22.23
C ARG A 70 9.16 38.32 -21.05
N LEU A 71 8.24 37.40 -21.32
CA LEU A 71 7.54 36.65 -20.27
C LEU A 71 8.53 35.83 -19.44
N ILE A 72 9.42 35.09 -20.09
CA ILE A 72 10.44 34.25 -19.45
C ILE A 72 11.41 35.11 -18.63
N GLN A 73 11.92 36.21 -19.20
CA GLN A 73 12.81 37.16 -18.52
C GLN A 73 12.15 37.74 -17.27
N PHE A 74 10.91 38.22 -17.38
CA PHE A 74 10.25 38.91 -16.27
C PHE A 74 9.75 37.94 -15.20
N THR A 75 9.35 36.72 -15.58
CA THR A 75 9.07 35.65 -14.61
C THR A 75 10.34 35.25 -13.85
N TYR A 76 11.51 35.21 -14.50
CA TYR A 76 12.78 35.00 -13.81
C TYR A 76 13.13 36.14 -12.85
N LEU A 77 12.99 37.39 -13.30
CA LEU A 77 13.28 38.57 -12.49
C LEU A 77 12.34 38.71 -11.30
N CYS A 78 11.07 38.31 -11.43
CA CYS A 78 10.10 38.28 -10.35
C CYS A 78 10.02 36.88 -9.71
N ASN A 79 11.16 36.31 -9.28
CA ASN A 79 11.22 35.01 -8.62
C ASN A 79 12.24 35.01 -7.47
N ASN A 80 11.89 34.33 -6.37
CA ASN A 80 12.76 34.18 -5.21
C ASN A 80 13.40 32.80 -5.08
N ALA A 81 13.02 31.84 -5.93
CA ALA A 81 13.71 30.58 -5.97
C ALA A 81 15.17 30.81 -6.41
N VAL A 82 16.06 29.98 -5.87
CA VAL A 82 17.49 30.01 -6.14
C VAL A 82 17.90 28.69 -6.76
N ALA A 83 18.77 28.74 -7.75
CA ALA A 83 19.37 27.57 -8.37
C ALA A 83 20.80 27.44 -7.83
N ASN A 84 21.07 26.34 -7.11
CA ASN A 84 22.40 25.97 -6.63
C ASN A 84 22.98 24.90 -7.54
N HIS A 85 24.29 24.95 -7.76
CA HIS A 85 24.99 24.02 -8.62
C HIS A 85 26.02 23.21 -7.83
N HIS A 86 26.00 21.88 -7.99
CA HIS A 86 26.92 20.97 -7.31
C HIS A 86 27.72 20.08 -8.29
N GLY A 87 27.94 20.51 -9.54
CA GLY A 87 28.65 19.70 -10.56
C GLY A 87 29.15 20.49 -11.76
N LYS A 88 29.17 19.89 -12.95
CA LYS A 88 29.33 20.57 -14.27
C LYS A 88 28.10 20.39 -15.18
N ASP A 89 27.24 19.43 -14.87
CA ASP A 89 26.10 19.04 -15.71
C ASP A 89 24.78 19.64 -15.21
N ARG A 90 23.85 19.90 -16.15
CA ARG A 90 22.51 20.44 -15.85
C ARG A 90 21.69 19.58 -14.88
N GLU A 91 22.01 18.30 -14.77
CA GLU A 91 21.36 17.36 -13.83
C GLU A 91 21.73 17.61 -12.36
N SER A 92 22.84 18.32 -12.10
CA SER A 92 23.34 18.61 -10.75
C SER A 92 22.76 19.88 -10.12
N TRP A 93 21.87 20.58 -10.83
CA TRP A 93 21.23 21.79 -10.32
C TRP A 93 20.13 21.45 -9.32
N GLN A 94 20.19 22.08 -8.15
CA GLN A 94 19.16 22.01 -7.13
C GLN A 94 18.47 23.36 -7.01
N PHE A 95 17.16 23.35 -7.22
CA PHE A 95 16.33 24.55 -7.07
C PHE A 95 15.69 24.57 -5.68
N ILE A 96 15.90 25.67 -4.94
CA ILE A 96 15.41 25.91 -3.58
C ILE A 96 14.42 27.08 -3.62
N GLY A 97 13.24 26.89 -3.04
CA GLY A 97 12.18 27.90 -3.01
C GLY A 97 10.81 27.26 -2.78
N SER A 98 9.75 28.08 -2.82
CA SER A 98 8.39 27.54 -2.76
C SER A 98 8.09 26.63 -3.98
N PRO A 99 7.22 25.60 -3.87
CA PRO A 99 6.99 24.65 -4.96
C PRO A 99 6.65 25.30 -6.29
N THR A 100 5.81 26.34 -6.28
CA THR A 100 5.44 27.11 -7.48
C THR A 100 6.63 27.86 -8.06
N GLU A 101 7.38 28.58 -7.23
CA GLU A 101 8.51 29.40 -7.69
C GLU A 101 9.66 28.55 -8.22
N LYS A 102 9.92 27.43 -7.55
CA LYS A 102 10.84 26.39 -7.99
C LYS A 102 10.46 25.88 -9.38
N ALA A 103 9.20 25.51 -9.58
CA ALA A 103 8.71 25.01 -10.88
C ALA A 103 8.89 26.04 -12.00
N LEU A 104 8.55 27.30 -11.72
CA LEU A 104 8.73 28.40 -12.68
C LEU A 104 10.20 28.61 -13.01
N LEU A 105 11.07 28.61 -12.00
CA LEU A 105 12.51 28.79 -12.19
C LEU A 105 13.10 27.64 -13.02
N GLU A 106 12.78 26.39 -12.66
CA GLU A 106 13.22 25.20 -13.38
C GLU A 106 12.80 25.26 -14.87
N ALA A 107 11.58 25.73 -15.16
CA ALA A 107 11.12 25.90 -16.53
C ALA A 107 11.87 27.01 -17.29
N VAL A 108 12.16 28.15 -16.64
CA VAL A 108 12.95 29.23 -17.25
C VAL A 108 14.38 28.77 -17.52
N PHE A 109 14.98 27.98 -16.62
CA PHE A 109 16.34 27.42 -16.78
C PHE A 109 16.51 26.48 -17.97
N ARG A 110 15.42 26.00 -18.59
CA ARG A 110 15.48 25.21 -19.81
C ARG A 110 15.82 26.04 -21.04
N PHE A 111 15.60 27.36 -21.02
CA PHE A 111 15.90 28.23 -22.15
C PHE A 111 17.31 28.82 -22.09
N GLU A 112 17.88 29.10 -23.26
CA GLU A 112 19.15 29.85 -23.44
C GLU A 112 19.02 31.31 -22.97
N LEU A 113 18.99 31.52 -21.66
CA LEU A 113 18.86 32.85 -21.06
C LEU A 113 20.17 33.27 -20.37
N ALA A 114 20.70 34.44 -20.74
CA ALA A 114 21.87 35.05 -20.11
C ALA A 114 21.52 35.64 -18.72
N MET A 115 21.16 34.77 -17.77
CA MET A 115 20.64 35.13 -16.45
C MET A 115 21.52 36.11 -15.64
N PRO A 116 22.87 35.96 -15.59
CA PRO A 116 23.72 36.91 -14.87
C PRO A 116 23.66 38.32 -15.47
N LYS A 117 23.67 38.39 -16.81
CA LYS A 117 23.56 39.67 -17.54
C LYS A 117 22.20 40.33 -17.28
N LEU A 118 21.12 39.54 -17.29
CA LEU A 118 19.78 40.05 -17.03
C LEU A 118 19.63 40.63 -15.62
N LYS A 119 20.21 40.00 -14.59
CA LYS A 119 20.23 40.54 -13.21
C LYS A 119 21.04 41.82 -13.07
N GLN A 120 22.11 41.98 -13.86
CA GLN A 120 22.91 43.21 -13.90
C GLN A 120 22.16 44.34 -14.61
N GLU A 121 21.42 44.01 -15.68
CA GLU A 121 20.66 44.97 -16.48
C GLU A 121 19.34 45.42 -15.80
N TYR A 122 18.75 44.55 -14.98
CA TYR A 122 17.54 44.80 -14.21
C TYR A 122 17.83 44.65 -12.71
N LEU A 123 18.44 45.67 -12.11
CA LEU A 123 18.83 45.66 -10.71
C LEU A 123 17.58 45.71 -9.81
N ARG A 124 17.29 44.64 -9.06
CA ARG A 124 16.15 44.62 -8.13
C ARG A 124 16.40 45.60 -6.97
N VAL A 125 15.52 46.58 -6.80
CA VAL A 125 15.62 47.63 -5.77
C VAL A 125 14.53 47.55 -4.70
N ASP A 126 13.41 46.89 -4.98
CA ASP A 126 12.33 46.70 -4.02
C ASP A 126 11.54 45.42 -4.31
N GLU A 127 10.85 44.91 -3.29
CA GLU A 127 10.04 43.71 -3.39
C GLU A 127 8.85 43.73 -2.42
N LYS A 128 7.70 43.35 -2.97
CA LYS A 128 6.56 42.87 -2.20
C LYS A 128 6.42 41.36 -2.43
N PRO A 129 6.74 40.52 -1.43
CA PRO A 129 6.66 39.07 -1.57
C PRO A 129 5.20 38.63 -1.77
N PHE A 130 5.01 37.37 -2.17
CA PHE A 130 3.66 36.82 -2.35
C PHE A 130 2.84 36.93 -1.07
N ASP A 131 1.66 37.54 -1.19
CA ASP A 131 0.69 37.65 -0.11
C ASP A 131 -0.64 36.97 -0.49
N SER A 132 -1.20 36.19 0.43
CA SER A 132 -2.42 35.38 0.17
C SER A 132 -3.67 36.24 -0.02
N PHE A 133 -3.71 37.46 0.54
CA PHE A 133 -4.84 38.38 0.35
C PHE A 133 -4.82 39.00 -1.06
N THR A 134 -3.66 39.52 -1.47
CA THR A 134 -3.45 40.11 -2.81
C THR A 134 -3.30 39.06 -3.92
N LYS A 135 -2.92 37.83 -3.55
CA LYS A 135 -2.65 36.67 -4.44
C LYS A 135 -1.60 36.94 -5.52
N MET A 136 -0.65 37.83 -5.23
CA MET A 136 0.43 38.20 -6.17
C MET A 136 1.71 38.57 -5.43
N MET A 137 2.82 38.54 -6.17
CA MET A 137 4.14 39.05 -5.80
C MET A 137 4.51 40.15 -6.79
N THR A 138 5.20 41.19 -6.32
CA THR A 138 5.70 42.29 -7.17
C THR A 138 7.14 42.61 -6.83
N THR A 139 7.97 42.79 -7.84
CA THR A 139 9.37 43.21 -7.72
C THR A 139 9.60 44.47 -8.52
N VAL A 140 10.45 45.37 -8.04
CA VAL A 140 10.79 46.61 -8.73
C VAL A 140 12.26 46.56 -9.10
N HIS A 141 12.56 46.87 -10.36
CA HIS A 141 13.90 46.85 -10.91
C HIS A 141 14.26 48.22 -11.48
N GLU A 142 15.51 48.62 -11.32
CA GLU A 142 16.13 49.72 -12.06
C GLU A 142 16.65 49.20 -13.40
N HIS A 143 16.27 49.89 -14.47
CA HIS A 143 16.66 49.55 -15.84
C HIS A 143 16.80 50.85 -16.66
N GLY A 144 18.01 51.12 -17.16
CA GLY A 144 18.33 52.39 -17.79
C GLY A 144 18.15 53.58 -16.82
N ALA A 145 17.41 54.61 -17.25
CA ALA A 145 17.11 55.78 -16.42
C ALA A 145 15.77 55.68 -15.63
N GLY A 146 15.12 54.51 -15.65
CA GLY A 146 13.78 54.32 -15.11
C GLY A 146 13.63 53.11 -14.18
N ARG A 147 12.42 52.96 -13.65
CA ARG A 147 12.02 51.81 -12.84
C ARG A 147 10.92 51.02 -13.54
N ILE A 148 11.01 49.71 -13.44
CA ILE A 148 10.02 48.78 -13.94
C ILE A 148 9.52 47.91 -12.79
N ALA A 149 8.19 47.83 -12.63
CA ALA A 149 7.57 46.92 -11.66
C ALA A 149 7.07 45.67 -12.39
N ILE A 150 7.39 44.50 -11.88
CA ILE A 150 7.01 43.20 -12.45
C ILE A 150 6.18 42.45 -11.42
N SER A 151 4.99 42.01 -11.79
CA SER A 151 4.10 41.24 -10.92
C SER A 151 3.81 39.86 -11.48
N LYS A 152 3.80 38.85 -10.61
CA LYS A 152 3.29 37.51 -10.92
C LYS A 152 2.27 37.06 -9.89
N GLY A 153 1.27 36.27 -10.28
CA GLY A 153 0.26 35.82 -9.33
C GLY A 153 -0.90 35.07 -9.95
N ALA A 154 -2.02 35.09 -9.22
CA ALA A 154 -3.28 34.52 -9.68
C ALA A 154 -3.70 35.19 -11.01
N PRO A 155 -4.03 34.42 -12.06
CA PRO A 155 -4.28 34.93 -13.40
C PRO A 155 -5.38 35.98 -13.44
N GLU A 156 -6.45 35.79 -12.68
CA GLU A 156 -7.59 36.69 -12.64
C GLU A 156 -7.18 38.03 -12.03
N ARG A 157 -6.39 38.00 -10.93
CA ARG A 157 -5.89 39.22 -10.27
C ARG A 157 -4.95 40.00 -11.18
N ILE A 158 -4.06 39.30 -11.87
CA ILE A 158 -3.13 39.91 -12.82
C ILE A 158 -3.90 40.52 -14.00
N LEU A 159 -4.89 39.82 -14.57
CA LEU A 159 -5.67 40.32 -15.69
C LEU A 159 -6.55 41.53 -15.30
N THR A 160 -7.13 41.57 -14.10
CA THR A 160 -7.97 42.68 -13.64
C THR A 160 -7.20 44.00 -13.58
N GLN A 161 -5.93 43.99 -13.20
CA GLN A 161 -5.11 45.22 -13.12
C GLN A 161 -4.48 45.63 -14.45
N CYS A 162 -4.50 44.78 -15.49
CA CYS A 162 -3.90 45.08 -16.78
C CYS A 162 -4.87 45.87 -17.69
N GLU A 163 -4.35 46.94 -18.27
CA GLU A 163 -5.03 47.77 -19.29
C GLU A 163 -4.55 47.42 -20.71
N TYR A 164 -3.34 46.86 -20.80
CA TYR A 164 -2.65 46.52 -22.03
C TYR A 164 -2.16 45.08 -22.00
N TYR A 165 -1.83 44.52 -23.15
CA TYR A 165 -1.17 43.23 -23.30
C TYR A 165 -0.04 43.31 -24.33
N TRP A 166 0.91 42.41 -24.18
CA TRP A 166 2.04 42.26 -25.09
C TRP A 166 1.70 41.27 -26.20
N GLN A 167 1.93 41.68 -27.45
CA GLN A 167 1.62 40.88 -28.63
C GLN A 167 2.68 41.13 -29.72
N ALA A 168 3.34 40.07 -30.20
CA ALA A 168 4.30 40.14 -31.32
C ALA A 168 5.34 41.29 -31.28
N GLY A 169 5.80 41.72 -30.10
CA GLY A 169 6.75 42.84 -29.97
C GLY A 169 6.13 44.22 -29.69
N GLU A 170 4.80 44.29 -29.62
CA GLU A 170 4.05 45.54 -29.45
C GLU A 170 3.14 45.51 -28.21
N VAL A 171 2.86 46.69 -27.66
CA VAL A 171 1.90 46.87 -26.55
C VAL A 171 0.56 47.29 -27.14
N LYS A 172 -0.50 46.50 -26.89
CA LYS A 172 -1.87 46.76 -27.37
C LYS A 172 -2.84 46.90 -26.20
N LYS A 173 -3.88 47.72 -26.37
CA LYS A 173 -4.92 47.89 -25.35
C LYS A 173 -5.80 46.64 -25.29
N ILE A 174 -6.11 46.16 -24.07
CA ILE A 174 -7.01 45.01 -23.90
C ILE A 174 -8.43 45.44 -24.23
N SER A 175 -9.02 44.81 -25.25
CA SER A 175 -10.46 44.92 -25.55
C SER A 175 -11.29 43.98 -24.67
N GLU A 176 -12.59 44.23 -24.50
CA GLU A 176 -13.49 43.31 -23.78
C GLU A 176 -13.52 41.90 -24.40
N LYS A 177 -13.42 41.81 -25.72
CA LYS A 177 -13.31 40.53 -26.44
C LYS A 177 -12.04 39.77 -26.01
N THR A 178 -10.88 40.43 -26.06
CA THR A 178 -9.59 39.85 -25.67
C THR A 178 -9.56 39.46 -24.19
N ARG A 179 -10.12 40.31 -23.31
CA ARG A 179 -10.25 40.02 -21.88
C ARG A 179 -11.06 38.73 -21.66
N THR A 180 -12.14 38.56 -22.40
CA THR A 180 -12.99 37.36 -22.36
C THR A 180 -12.25 36.12 -22.87
N GLU A 181 -11.52 36.22 -23.98
CA GLU A 181 -10.70 35.12 -24.53
C GLU A 181 -9.64 34.63 -23.53
N ILE A 182 -8.93 35.56 -22.89
CA ILE A 182 -7.93 35.22 -21.85
C ILE A 182 -8.62 34.56 -20.63
N ALA A 183 -9.76 35.08 -20.18
CA ALA A 183 -10.52 34.48 -19.08
C ALA A 183 -11.03 33.06 -19.40
N GLN A 184 -11.42 32.82 -20.65
CA GLN A 184 -11.80 31.48 -21.12
C GLN A 184 -10.60 30.52 -21.09
N LEU A 185 -9.40 30.99 -21.43
CA LEU A 185 -8.16 30.21 -21.31
C LEU A 185 -7.89 29.78 -19.86
N PHE A 186 -8.06 30.70 -18.91
CA PHE A 186 -7.90 30.39 -17.48
C PHE A 186 -8.90 29.33 -17.02
N THR A 187 -10.15 29.46 -17.47
CA THR A 187 -11.23 28.51 -17.16
C THR A 187 -10.95 27.13 -17.76
N LYS A 188 -10.52 27.07 -19.03
CA LYS A 188 -10.13 25.83 -19.74
C LYS A 188 -9.10 25.03 -18.95
N TYR A 189 -8.05 25.69 -18.47
CA TYR A 189 -6.97 25.01 -17.74
C TYR A 189 -7.36 24.66 -16.29
N SER A 190 -8.14 25.52 -15.64
CA SER A 190 -8.70 25.22 -14.32
C SER A 190 -9.62 23.99 -14.36
N LEU A 191 -10.41 23.83 -15.43
CA LEU A 191 -11.24 22.64 -15.65
C LEU A 191 -10.44 21.35 -15.88
N GLN A 192 -9.20 21.48 -16.38
CA GLN A 192 -8.25 20.36 -16.50
C GLN A 192 -7.51 20.07 -15.18
N GLY A 193 -7.82 20.81 -14.10
CA GLY A 193 -7.15 20.68 -12.81
C GLY A 193 -5.76 21.29 -12.76
N LYS A 194 -5.42 22.13 -13.74
CA LYS A 194 -4.11 22.78 -13.83
C LYS A 194 -4.19 24.14 -13.17
N ARG A 195 -3.11 24.53 -12.50
CA ARG A 195 -2.95 25.86 -11.91
C ARG A 195 -2.26 26.75 -12.94
N LEU A 196 -2.67 28.01 -13.02
CA LEU A 196 -1.99 28.98 -13.87
C LEU A 196 -1.36 30.07 -13.00
N ILE A 197 -0.19 30.56 -13.41
CA ILE A 197 0.45 31.74 -12.84
C ILE A 197 0.69 32.73 -13.99
N ALA A 198 0.08 33.90 -13.90
CA ALA A 198 0.27 34.95 -14.90
C ALA A 198 1.34 35.96 -14.46
N THR A 199 1.96 36.61 -15.44
CA THR A 199 2.95 37.67 -15.24
C THR A 199 2.55 38.92 -16.02
N CYS A 200 2.73 40.09 -15.39
CA CYS A 200 2.57 41.39 -16.01
C CYS A 200 3.68 42.33 -15.56
N TYR A 201 3.84 43.46 -16.25
CA TYR A 201 4.74 44.53 -15.81
C TYR A 201 4.10 45.88 -15.99
N ARG A 202 4.62 46.87 -15.27
CA ARG A 202 4.18 48.26 -15.36
C ARG A 202 5.18 49.06 -16.18
N ALA A 203 4.71 49.62 -17.29
CA ALA A 203 5.39 50.67 -18.04
C ALA A 203 4.81 52.04 -17.67
N GLN A 204 5.33 53.12 -18.27
CA GLN A 204 4.80 54.47 -18.08
C GLN A 204 3.31 54.58 -18.47
N SER A 205 2.87 53.80 -19.45
CA SER A 205 1.50 53.77 -19.97
C SER A 205 0.50 52.97 -19.12
N GLY A 206 0.95 52.15 -18.17
CA GLY A 206 0.08 51.29 -17.36
C GLY A 206 0.60 49.86 -17.21
N TRP A 207 -0.26 48.96 -16.71
CA TRP A 207 0.05 47.54 -16.54
C TRP A 207 -0.21 46.75 -17.83
N ILE A 208 0.79 45.97 -18.23
CA ILE A 208 0.85 45.21 -19.47
C ILE A 208 0.91 43.71 -19.14
N PHE A 209 -0.10 42.97 -19.57
CA PHE A 209 -0.18 41.52 -19.47
C PHE A 209 0.80 40.85 -20.45
N LEU A 210 1.60 39.90 -19.97
CA LEU A 210 2.56 39.17 -20.82
C LEU A 210 2.07 37.77 -21.21
N GLY A 211 1.32 37.13 -20.32
CA GLY A 211 1.01 35.71 -20.41
C GLY A 211 1.29 35.00 -19.09
N GLY A 212 1.52 33.70 -19.13
CA GLY A 212 1.75 32.92 -17.94
C GLY A 212 2.20 31.49 -18.17
N PHE A 213 2.20 30.75 -17.08
CA PHE A 213 2.66 29.38 -16.99
C PHE A 213 1.51 28.50 -16.51
N VAL A 214 1.31 27.36 -17.17
CA VAL A 214 0.40 26.30 -16.73
C VAL A 214 1.23 25.29 -15.95
N ILE A 215 0.90 25.15 -14.67
CA ILE A 215 1.61 24.29 -13.72
C ILE A 215 0.67 23.26 -13.11
N HIS A 216 1.19 22.07 -12.85
CA HIS A 216 0.44 21.02 -12.16
C HIS A 216 1.39 20.12 -11.37
N ASP A 217 0.83 19.35 -10.45
CA ASP A 217 1.54 18.28 -9.75
C ASP A 217 1.21 16.96 -10.47
N PRO A 218 2.15 16.38 -11.23
CA PRO A 218 1.88 15.24 -12.10
C PRO A 218 1.54 13.99 -11.30
N VAL A 219 0.64 13.19 -11.85
CA VAL A 219 0.35 11.83 -11.37
C VAL A 219 1.57 10.95 -11.57
N ARG A 220 1.89 10.11 -10.59
CA ARG A 220 2.98 9.13 -10.75
C ARG A 220 2.62 8.09 -11.80
N GLU A 221 3.57 7.72 -12.67
CA GLU A 221 3.34 6.75 -13.75
C GLU A 221 2.78 5.40 -13.28
N SER A 222 3.16 4.95 -12.08
CA SER A 222 2.72 3.68 -11.48
C SER A 222 1.26 3.69 -11.00
N VAL A 223 0.67 4.87 -10.76
CA VAL A 223 -0.60 5.01 -10.04
C VAL A 223 -1.81 4.50 -10.83
N PRO A 224 -2.01 4.82 -12.12
CA PRO A 224 -3.16 4.31 -12.87
C PRO A 224 -3.23 2.77 -12.88
N GLU A 225 -2.09 2.10 -13.10
CA GLU A 225 -2.03 0.64 -13.03
C GLU A 225 -2.30 0.11 -11.61
N THR A 226 -1.73 0.77 -10.60
CA THR A 226 -1.92 0.40 -9.20
C THR A 226 -3.38 0.52 -8.77
N VAL A 227 -4.08 1.59 -9.17
CA VAL A 227 -5.52 1.77 -8.92
C VAL A 227 -6.33 0.66 -9.60
N ARG A 228 -5.98 0.29 -10.84
CA ARG A 228 -6.61 -0.84 -11.54
C ARG A 228 -6.43 -2.15 -10.77
N LEU A 229 -5.21 -2.44 -10.30
CA LEU A 229 -4.91 -3.64 -9.49
C LEU A 229 -5.69 -3.63 -8.17
N ALA A 230 -5.78 -2.47 -7.52
CA ALA A 230 -6.56 -2.32 -6.29
C ALA A 230 -8.05 -2.64 -6.51
N HIS A 231 -8.65 -2.10 -7.57
CA HIS A 231 -10.04 -2.39 -7.94
C HIS A 231 -10.26 -3.86 -8.31
N GLN A 232 -9.33 -4.49 -9.03
CA GLN A 232 -9.37 -5.94 -9.33
C GLN A 232 -9.33 -6.79 -8.05
N ALA A 233 -8.59 -6.33 -7.05
CA ALA A 233 -8.52 -6.94 -5.72
C ALA A 233 -9.72 -6.63 -4.81
N GLY A 234 -10.76 -5.99 -5.36
CA GLY A 234 -11.97 -5.60 -4.64
C GLY A 234 -11.78 -4.48 -3.62
N LEU A 235 -10.66 -3.75 -3.68
CA LEU A 235 -10.42 -2.58 -2.84
C LEU A 235 -11.17 -1.37 -3.42
N ARG A 236 -11.72 -0.54 -2.54
CA ARG A 236 -12.25 0.78 -2.88
C ARG A 236 -11.17 1.83 -2.61
N VAL A 237 -10.71 2.51 -3.65
CA VAL A 237 -9.76 3.63 -3.51
C VAL A 237 -10.55 4.93 -3.39
N ILE A 238 -10.28 5.70 -2.34
CA ILE A 238 -10.92 6.98 -2.04
C ILE A 238 -9.85 8.05 -2.02
N MET A 239 -10.01 9.08 -2.85
CA MET A 239 -9.12 10.25 -2.83
C MET A 239 -9.64 11.28 -1.84
N ILE A 240 -8.77 11.78 -0.97
CA ILE A 240 -9.08 12.85 -0.04
C ILE A 240 -8.07 13.97 -0.27
N THR A 241 -8.54 15.20 -0.53
CA THR A 241 -7.65 16.32 -0.87
C THR A 241 -8.17 17.67 -0.40
N GLY A 242 -7.25 18.58 -0.10
CA GLY A 242 -7.55 20.00 0.12
C GLY A 242 -7.77 20.80 -1.17
N ASP A 243 -7.50 20.21 -2.33
CA ASP A 243 -7.65 20.89 -3.63
C ASP A 243 -9.12 21.18 -3.98
N ALA A 244 -9.32 22.06 -4.95
CA ALA A 244 -10.64 22.35 -5.50
C ALA A 244 -11.26 21.11 -6.17
N GLY A 245 -12.60 21.01 -6.12
CA GLY A 245 -13.32 19.84 -6.65
C GLY A 245 -13.08 19.55 -8.14
N LEU A 246 -12.89 20.57 -8.97
CA LEU A 246 -12.57 20.40 -10.39
C LEU A 246 -11.19 19.74 -10.59
N THR A 247 -10.18 20.19 -9.85
CA THR A 247 -8.84 19.60 -9.87
C THR A 247 -8.86 18.16 -9.39
N ALA A 248 -9.51 17.91 -8.25
CA ALA A 248 -9.65 16.57 -7.70
C ALA A 248 -10.35 15.62 -8.68
N ARG A 249 -11.40 16.09 -9.38
CA ARG A 249 -12.12 15.32 -10.41
C ARG A 249 -11.22 14.98 -11.61
N SER A 250 -10.41 15.94 -12.07
CA SER A 250 -9.50 15.73 -13.19
C SER A 250 -8.48 14.64 -12.87
N ILE A 251 -7.80 14.76 -11.71
CA ILE A 251 -6.81 13.77 -11.25
C ILE A 251 -7.47 12.41 -11.02
N ALA A 252 -8.67 12.38 -10.42
CA ALA A 252 -9.40 11.13 -10.22
C ALA A 252 -9.72 10.41 -11.53
N LYS A 253 -10.06 11.15 -12.59
CA LYS A 253 -10.27 10.59 -13.93
C LYS A 253 -8.95 10.06 -14.53
N GLU A 254 -7.87 10.81 -14.37
CA GLU A 254 -6.53 10.45 -14.88
C GLU A 254 -6.00 9.15 -14.27
N ILE A 255 -6.19 8.95 -12.95
CA ILE A 255 -5.78 7.71 -12.26
C ILE A 255 -6.77 6.55 -12.42
N GLY A 256 -7.89 6.75 -13.12
CA GLY A 256 -8.88 5.71 -13.37
C GLY A 256 -9.87 5.44 -12.22
N LEU A 257 -10.10 6.40 -11.32
CA LEU A 257 -11.22 6.32 -10.38
C LEU A 257 -12.55 6.49 -11.13
N LYS A 258 -13.52 5.62 -10.83
CA LYS A 258 -14.87 5.73 -11.38
C LYS A 258 -15.64 6.81 -10.63
N VAL A 259 -15.59 8.03 -11.13
CA VAL A 259 -16.28 9.20 -10.54
C VAL A 259 -17.53 9.51 -11.35
N GLY A 260 -18.71 9.25 -10.78
CA GLY A 260 -19.99 9.74 -11.34
C GLY A 260 -20.15 11.26 -11.19
N ARG A 261 -21.27 11.83 -11.63
CA ARG A 261 -21.55 13.28 -11.41
C ARG A 261 -21.50 13.64 -9.93
N GLU A 262 -22.09 12.82 -9.06
CA GLU A 262 -22.12 12.96 -7.60
C GLU A 262 -20.94 12.30 -6.87
N GLY A 263 -19.94 11.77 -7.59
CA GLY A 263 -18.81 11.05 -6.99
C GLY A 263 -17.75 11.92 -6.32
N VAL A 264 -17.92 13.25 -6.36
CA VAL A 264 -17.04 14.24 -5.69
C VAL A 264 -17.86 15.00 -4.68
N LEU A 265 -17.42 15.00 -3.43
CA LEU A 265 -18.05 15.73 -2.35
C LEU A 265 -17.12 16.84 -1.85
N LEU A 266 -17.64 18.06 -1.69
CA LEU A 266 -16.91 19.19 -1.13
C LEU A 266 -17.01 19.20 0.40
N GLY A 267 -15.95 19.71 1.06
CA GLY A 267 -15.94 19.87 2.52
C GLY A 267 -17.11 20.70 3.06
N GLU A 268 -17.51 21.76 2.34
CA GLU A 268 -18.66 22.60 2.70
C GLU A 268 -19.99 21.83 2.67
N GLU A 269 -20.17 20.92 1.71
CA GLU A 269 -21.34 20.04 1.65
C GLU A 269 -21.31 19.02 2.80
N LEU A 270 -20.12 18.52 3.14
CA LEU A 270 -19.92 17.59 4.25
C LEU A 270 -20.25 18.23 5.60
N ASP A 271 -19.98 19.51 5.80
CA ASP A 271 -20.34 20.25 7.02
C ASP A 271 -21.86 20.32 7.24
N THR A 272 -22.63 20.39 6.15
CA THR A 272 -24.10 20.45 6.22
C THR A 272 -24.78 19.08 6.35
N MET A 273 -24.06 17.98 6.09
CA MET A 273 -24.60 16.63 6.16
C MET A 273 -24.49 16.03 7.55
N SER A 274 -25.53 15.33 7.99
CA SER A 274 -25.47 14.50 9.19
C SER A 274 -24.59 13.27 8.96
N ASP A 275 -24.06 12.68 10.04
CA ASP A 275 -23.24 11.46 9.94
C ASP A 275 -24.05 10.28 9.38
N LYS A 276 -25.37 10.25 9.64
CA LYS A 276 -26.27 9.24 9.09
C LYS A 276 -26.42 9.38 7.56
N ASP A 277 -26.65 10.60 7.08
CA ASP A 277 -26.78 10.86 5.63
C ASP A 277 -25.47 10.56 4.91
N LEU A 278 -24.34 10.89 5.54
CA LEU A 278 -23.02 10.55 5.03
C LEU A 278 -22.83 9.03 4.91
N ALA A 279 -23.20 8.27 5.94
CA ALA A 279 -23.09 6.81 5.94
C ALA A 279 -23.94 6.16 4.83
N GLU A 280 -25.13 6.69 4.53
CA GLU A 280 -25.99 6.19 3.45
C GLU A 280 -25.40 6.44 2.04
N ARG A 281 -24.75 7.58 1.85
CA ARG A 281 -24.14 7.99 0.56
C ARG A 281 -22.68 7.57 0.39
N ILE A 282 -22.02 7.07 1.44
CA ILE A 282 -20.56 6.86 1.47
C ILE A 282 -20.04 6.02 0.30
N LYS A 283 -20.81 5.01 -0.13
CA LYS A 283 -20.46 4.08 -1.21
C LYS A 283 -20.39 4.73 -2.60
N GLU A 284 -21.08 5.85 -2.79
CA GLU A 284 -21.21 6.55 -4.07
C GLU A 284 -20.05 7.54 -4.27
N ILE A 285 -19.49 8.02 -3.17
CA ILE A 285 -18.43 9.01 -3.16
C ILE A 285 -17.08 8.32 -3.40
N ALA A 286 -16.26 8.91 -4.28
CA ALA A 286 -14.91 8.44 -4.58
C ALA A 286 -13.84 9.50 -4.29
N VAL A 287 -14.24 10.77 -4.23
CA VAL A 287 -13.34 11.91 -4.06
C VAL A 287 -13.95 12.87 -3.04
N TYR A 288 -13.16 13.28 -2.06
CA TYR A 288 -13.48 14.35 -1.13
C TYR A 288 -12.51 15.50 -1.35
N ALA A 289 -13.03 16.70 -1.63
CA ALA A 289 -12.25 17.87 -2.00
C ALA A 289 -12.49 19.04 -1.03
N ARG A 290 -11.50 19.93 -0.89
CA ARG A 290 -11.49 21.00 0.14
C ARG A 290 -11.78 20.49 1.55
N VAL A 291 -11.24 19.31 1.89
CA VAL A 291 -11.48 18.71 3.20
C VAL A 291 -10.63 19.34 4.31
N THR A 292 -11.20 19.36 5.51
CA THR A 292 -10.50 19.72 6.74
C THR A 292 -10.04 18.48 7.51
N PRO A 293 -9.18 18.61 8.53
CA PRO A 293 -8.75 17.47 9.34
C PRO A 293 -9.91 16.74 10.04
N THR A 294 -10.94 17.47 10.49
CA THR A 294 -12.13 16.88 11.13
C THR A 294 -12.97 16.08 10.14
N HIS A 295 -13.04 16.52 8.88
CA HIS A 295 -13.68 15.78 7.79
C HIS A 295 -13.02 14.42 7.56
N LYS A 296 -11.69 14.35 7.58
CA LYS A 296 -10.95 13.08 7.39
C LYS A 296 -11.40 12.02 8.42
N ILE A 297 -11.56 12.40 9.68
CA ILE A 297 -12.04 11.51 10.75
C ILE A 297 -13.48 11.03 10.48
N ARG A 298 -14.38 11.94 10.08
CA ARG A 298 -15.78 11.61 9.77
C ARG A 298 -15.89 10.62 8.63
N ILE A 299 -15.10 10.81 7.57
CA ILE A 299 -15.05 9.90 6.41
C ILE A 299 -14.59 8.50 6.83
N VAL A 300 -13.53 8.40 7.63
CA VAL A 300 -13.03 7.10 8.14
C VAL A 300 -14.11 6.38 8.96
N LYS A 301 -14.74 7.08 9.90
CA LYS A 301 -15.79 6.50 10.74
C LYS A 301 -17.00 6.03 9.94
N ALA A 302 -17.47 6.82 8.98
CA ALA A 302 -18.61 6.43 8.14
C ALA A 302 -18.33 5.15 7.33
N TRP A 303 -17.11 4.98 6.81
CA TRP A 303 -16.72 3.72 6.16
C TRP A 303 -16.61 2.54 7.13
N GLN A 304 -16.14 2.76 8.35
CA GLN A 304 -16.09 1.74 9.41
C GLN A 304 -17.49 1.32 9.86
N GLU A 305 -18.43 2.25 10.01
CA GLU A 305 -19.84 1.98 10.31
C GLU A 305 -20.53 1.20 9.18
N PHE A 306 -20.09 1.42 7.94
CA PHE A 306 -20.48 0.60 6.78
C PHE A 306 -19.82 -0.79 6.76
N GLY A 307 -19.10 -1.18 7.82
CA GLY A 307 -18.48 -2.50 7.99
C GLY A 307 -17.21 -2.70 7.16
N GLN A 308 -16.57 -1.63 6.68
CA GLN A 308 -15.32 -1.72 5.94
C GLN A 308 -14.10 -1.62 6.86
N VAL A 309 -12.99 -2.21 6.44
CA VAL A 309 -11.69 -2.04 7.09
C VAL A 309 -10.95 -0.94 6.34
N VAL A 310 -10.69 0.16 7.03
CA VAL A 310 -10.21 1.41 6.43
C VAL A 310 -8.73 1.59 6.69
N ALA A 311 -7.95 1.69 5.61
CA ALA A 311 -6.59 2.19 5.65
C ALA A 311 -6.58 3.66 5.25
N MET A 312 -5.87 4.51 5.99
CA MET A 312 -5.79 5.94 5.71
C MET A 312 -4.35 6.42 5.64
N THR A 313 -4.00 7.17 4.59
CA THR A 313 -2.70 7.83 4.47
C THR A 313 -2.71 9.26 5.00
N GLY A 314 -1.58 9.74 5.52
CA GLY A 314 -1.41 11.14 5.91
C GLY A 314 0.06 11.54 6.03
N ASP A 315 0.30 12.84 6.04
CA ASP A 315 1.64 13.44 6.05
C ASP A 315 1.81 14.51 7.16
N GLY A 316 0.80 15.34 7.37
CA GLY A 316 0.83 16.44 8.34
C GLY A 316 0.39 16.05 9.74
N VAL A 317 0.72 16.90 10.72
CA VAL A 317 0.27 16.79 12.13
C VAL A 317 -1.26 16.68 12.21
N ASN A 318 -1.94 17.39 11.32
CA ASN A 318 -3.40 17.42 11.21
C ASN A 318 -4.02 16.06 10.85
N ASP A 319 -3.26 15.17 10.22
CA ASP A 319 -3.77 13.86 9.82
C ASP A 319 -3.65 12.81 10.92
N ALA A 320 -2.83 13.07 11.94
CA ALA A 320 -2.58 12.11 13.03
C ALA A 320 -3.88 11.61 13.70
N PRO A 321 -4.87 12.46 14.05
CA PRO A 321 -6.13 11.98 14.62
C PRO A 321 -6.90 11.03 13.71
N ALA A 322 -6.90 11.28 12.40
CA ALA A 322 -7.62 10.46 11.43
C ALA A 322 -6.88 9.14 11.14
N LEU A 323 -5.54 9.16 11.10
CA LEU A 323 -4.71 7.94 11.07
C LEU A 323 -4.94 7.07 12.30
N LYS A 324 -5.09 7.69 13.48
CA LYS A 324 -5.37 6.97 14.73
C LYS A 324 -6.76 6.33 14.73
N ALA A 325 -7.74 6.97 14.08
CA ALA A 325 -9.11 6.47 13.97
C ALA A 325 -9.26 5.34 12.95
N ALA A 326 -8.43 5.32 11.91
CA ALA A 326 -8.43 4.27 10.90
C ALA A 326 -8.06 2.90 11.48
N ASP A 327 -8.54 1.82 10.86
CA ASP A 327 -8.11 0.47 11.25
C ASP A 327 -6.61 0.27 10.97
N ILE A 328 -6.09 0.96 9.95
CA ILE A 328 -4.66 1.08 9.64
C ILE A 328 -4.29 2.52 9.29
N GLY A 329 -3.50 3.16 10.14
CA GLY A 329 -2.88 4.45 9.83
C GLY A 329 -1.58 4.27 9.02
N ILE A 330 -1.45 4.99 7.90
CA ILE A 330 -0.28 4.96 7.01
C ILE A 330 0.36 6.35 6.97
N ALA A 331 1.59 6.49 7.46
CA ALA A 331 2.37 7.71 7.28
C ALA A 331 3.20 7.61 6.00
N VAL A 332 3.22 8.67 5.19
CA VAL A 332 4.21 8.81 4.11
C VAL A 332 5.60 9.07 4.70
N GLY A 333 6.66 8.80 3.94
CA GLY A 333 8.05 8.94 4.41
C GLY A 333 8.45 10.38 4.74
N SER A 334 7.83 11.35 4.07
CA SER A 334 7.99 12.79 4.35
C SER A 334 7.08 13.31 5.47
N ALA A 335 6.35 12.43 6.16
CA ALA A 335 5.40 12.83 7.19
C ALA A 335 6.11 13.38 8.44
N THR A 336 5.41 14.26 9.16
CA THR A 336 5.90 14.81 10.42
C THR A 336 6.09 13.71 11.48
N ASP A 337 6.95 13.96 12.47
CA ASP A 337 7.24 12.98 13.53
C ASP A 337 5.97 12.54 14.27
N VAL A 338 5.04 13.47 14.50
CA VAL A 338 3.74 13.18 15.15
C VAL A 338 2.93 12.18 14.31
N THR A 339 2.89 12.37 12.99
CA THR A 339 2.17 11.49 12.06
C THR A 339 2.83 10.11 11.98
N ARG A 340 4.16 10.06 11.88
CA ARG A 340 4.92 8.80 11.89
C ARG A 340 4.75 8.03 13.20
N GLU A 341 4.67 8.74 14.32
CA GLU A 341 4.47 8.10 15.61
C GLU A 341 3.06 7.51 15.74
N THR A 342 2.06 8.18 15.18
CA THR A 342 0.67 7.75 15.24
C THR A 342 0.35 6.59 14.31
N ALA A 343 1.04 6.49 13.18
CA ALA A 343 0.81 5.47 12.15
C ALA A 343 1.15 4.04 12.59
N ASP A 344 0.53 3.07 11.92
CA ASP A 344 0.84 1.64 12.07
C ASP A 344 1.81 1.15 10.98
N LEU A 345 1.81 1.84 9.83
CA LEU A 345 2.70 1.60 8.70
C LEU A 345 3.36 2.92 8.27
N ILE A 346 4.67 2.91 8.02
CA ILE A 346 5.42 4.03 7.47
C ILE A 346 5.91 3.64 6.08
N LEU A 347 5.60 4.44 5.06
CA LEU A 347 6.16 4.27 3.73
C LEU A 347 7.56 4.88 3.69
N LEU A 348 8.55 4.09 3.29
CA LEU A 348 9.91 4.60 3.05
C LEU A 348 9.99 5.30 1.69
N LYS A 349 9.13 4.89 0.75
CA LYS A 349 8.93 5.54 -0.54
C LYS A 349 7.47 5.98 -0.67
N ASN A 350 7.26 7.26 -0.96
CA ASN A 350 5.94 7.87 -1.07
C ASN A 350 5.22 7.46 -2.37
N ASP A 351 4.77 6.20 -2.47
CA ASP A 351 4.14 5.66 -3.67
C ASP A 351 2.95 4.76 -3.30
N PHE A 352 1.81 4.98 -3.95
CA PHE A 352 0.60 4.20 -3.74
C PHE A 352 0.80 2.69 -4.01
N SER A 353 1.71 2.32 -4.93
CA SER A 353 2.05 0.91 -5.22
C SER A 353 2.61 0.17 -4.01
N VAL A 354 3.32 0.86 -3.12
CA VAL A 354 3.86 0.30 -1.89
C VAL A 354 2.73 -0.12 -0.94
N ILE A 355 1.66 0.69 -0.85
CA ILE A 355 0.48 0.37 -0.03
C ILE A 355 -0.18 -0.90 -0.54
N ILE A 356 -0.37 -1.01 -1.86
CA ILE A 356 -0.99 -2.19 -2.48
C ILE A 356 -0.13 -3.44 -2.30
N GLU A 357 1.20 -3.32 -2.36
CA GLU A 357 2.11 -4.42 -2.05
C GLU A 357 2.06 -4.81 -0.57
N ALA A 358 1.96 -3.86 0.35
CA ALA A 358 1.81 -4.13 1.77
C ALA A 358 0.50 -4.91 2.05
N ILE A 359 -0.61 -4.53 1.42
CA ILE A 359 -1.89 -5.26 1.48
C ILE A 359 -1.73 -6.69 0.92
N ARG A 360 -1.05 -6.86 -0.23
CA ARG A 360 -0.74 -8.17 -0.81
C ARG A 360 0.00 -9.05 0.20
N GLN A 361 1.05 -8.53 0.83
CA GLN A 361 1.81 -9.26 1.84
C GLN A 361 0.98 -9.58 3.09
N GLY A 362 0.12 -8.66 3.53
CA GLY A 362 -0.82 -8.90 4.63
C GLY A 362 -1.79 -10.05 4.34
N ARG A 363 -2.31 -10.13 3.11
CA ARG A 363 -3.16 -11.25 2.66
C ARG A 363 -2.42 -12.59 2.69
N ILE A 364 -1.16 -12.62 2.23
CA ILE A 364 -0.31 -13.83 2.25
C ILE A 364 -0.05 -14.28 3.69
N ILE A 365 0.31 -13.34 4.57
CA ILE A 365 0.61 -13.65 5.98
C ILE A 365 -0.62 -14.26 6.65
N PHE A 366 -1.82 -13.72 6.42
CA PHE A 366 -3.04 -14.30 6.96
C PHE A 366 -3.34 -15.71 6.43
N GLN A 367 -3.11 -15.97 5.14
CA GLN A 367 -3.20 -17.34 4.60
C GLN A 367 -2.23 -18.28 5.30
N ASN A 368 -1.01 -17.83 5.58
CA ASN A 368 -0.02 -18.65 6.27
C ASN A 368 -0.37 -18.86 7.74
N ILE A 369 -0.94 -17.86 8.43
CA ILE A 369 -1.49 -18.01 9.78
C ILE A 369 -2.55 -19.12 9.78
N LYS A 370 -3.49 -19.12 8.83
CA LYS A 370 -4.49 -20.20 8.71
C LYS A 370 -3.85 -21.59 8.58
N LYS A 371 -2.81 -21.73 7.76
CA LYS A 371 -2.09 -23.00 7.58
C LYS A 371 -1.45 -23.48 8.88
N VAL A 372 -0.75 -22.58 9.57
CA VAL A 372 -0.12 -22.85 10.87
C VAL A 372 -1.16 -23.20 11.93
N THR A 373 -2.30 -22.50 11.96
CA THR A 373 -3.38 -22.82 12.90
C THR A 373 -3.97 -24.20 12.65
N VAL A 374 -4.21 -24.59 11.39
CA VAL A 374 -4.67 -25.96 11.07
C VAL A 374 -3.64 -27.00 11.50
N TYR A 375 -2.35 -26.75 11.25
CA TYR A 375 -1.26 -27.63 11.65
C TYR A 375 -1.24 -27.85 13.17
N LEU A 376 -1.06 -26.77 13.94
CA LEU A 376 -0.91 -26.84 15.40
C LEU A 376 -2.17 -27.36 16.10
N LEU A 377 -3.37 -26.91 15.69
CA LEU A 377 -4.60 -27.38 16.33
C LEU A 377 -4.85 -28.86 16.07
N THR A 378 -4.52 -29.35 14.87
CA THR A 378 -4.65 -30.78 14.57
C THR A 378 -3.79 -31.61 15.52
N ASP A 379 -2.54 -31.20 15.73
CA ASP A 379 -1.61 -31.90 16.62
C ASP A 379 -2.08 -31.87 18.07
N SER A 380 -2.40 -30.68 18.59
CA SER A 380 -2.89 -30.52 19.96
C SER A 380 -4.18 -31.31 20.21
N PHE A 381 -5.12 -31.33 19.27
CA PHE A 381 -6.33 -32.17 19.40
C PHE A 381 -6.00 -33.65 19.35
N SER A 382 -5.03 -34.07 18.52
CA SER A 382 -4.58 -35.45 18.46
C SER A 382 -3.99 -35.92 19.79
N GLU A 383 -3.12 -35.15 20.42
CA GLU A 383 -2.54 -35.54 21.71
C GLU A 383 -3.58 -35.62 22.83
N VAL A 384 -4.46 -34.61 22.94
CA VAL A 384 -5.50 -34.57 23.98
C VAL A 384 -6.50 -35.71 23.82
N VAL A 385 -7.00 -35.94 22.61
CA VAL A 385 -7.98 -37.00 22.35
C VAL A 385 -7.35 -38.38 22.52
N LEU A 386 -6.08 -38.57 22.18
CA LEU A 386 -5.36 -39.83 22.38
C LEU A 386 -5.25 -40.17 23.88
N VAL A 387 -4.88 -39.19 24.71
CA VAL A 387 -4.80 -39.36 26.16
C VAL A 387 -6.18 -39.64 26.75
N LEU A 388 -7.19 -38.82 26.44
CA LEU A 388 -8.56 -39.02 26.94
C LEU A 388 -9.16 -40.34 26.46
N GLY A 389 -8.91 -40.72 25.21
CA GLY A 389 -9.31 -41.98 24.62
C GLY A 389 -8.72 -43.17 25.37
N SER A 390 -7.42 -43.15 25.68
CA SER A 390 -6.80 -44.22 26.47
C SER A 390 -7.44 -44.37 27.86
N LEU A 391 -7.78 -43.25 28.51
CA LEU A 391 -8.40 -43.26 29.84
C LEU A 391 -9.82 -43.85 29.77
N PHE A 392 -10.59 -43.50 28.74
CA PHE A 392 -11.92 -44.05 28.50
C PHE A 392 -11.90 -45.58 28.37
N PHE A 393 -10.91 -46.12 27.66
CA PHE A 393 -10.70 -47.56 27.50
C PHE A 393 -9.94 -48.22 28.66
N ARG A 394 -9.65 -47.49 29.76
CA ARG A 394 -8.89 -47.97 30.93
C ARG A 394 -7.51 -48.52 30.55
N LEU A 395 -6.87 -47.91 29.56
CA LEU A 395 -5.49 -48.20 29.17
C LEU A 395 -4.52 -47.29 29.93
N PRO A 396 -3.23 -47.66 30.05
CA PRO A 396 -2.18 -46.75 30.49
C PRO A 396 -2.06 -45.54 29.55
N LEU A 397 -1.41 -44.48 30.02
CA LEU A 397 -1.16 -43.31 29.18
C LEU A 397 -0.26 -43.68 27.98
N PRO A 398 -0.71 -43.42 26.73
CA PRO A 398 0.01 -43.78 25.51
C PRO A 398 1.21 -42.90 25.22
N ILE A 399 1.25 -41.71 25.81
CA ILE A 399 2.34 -40.76 25.72
C ILE A 399 2.53 -40.08 27.08
N THR A 400 3.76 -39.71 27.43
CA THR A 400 4.06 -38.97 28.66
C THR A 400 4.03 -37.46 28.44
N ALA A 401 3.91 -36.68 29.50
CA ALA A 401 3.92 -35.22 29.41
C ALA A 401 5.23 -34.67 28.80
N VAL A 402 6.38 -35.28 29.11
CA VAL A 402 7.68 -34.85 28.56
C VAL A 402 7.79 -35.15 27.06
N GLN A 403 7.22 -36.28 26.62
CA GLN A 403 7.14 -36.63 25.19
C GLN A 403 6.23 -35.66 24.42
N VAL A 404 5.08 -35.28 24.99
CA VAL A 404 4.19 -34.24 24.44
C VAL A 404 4.91 -32.89 24.31
N LEU A 405 5.66 -32.48 25.34
CA LEU A 405 6.46 -31.25 25.30
C LEU A 405 7.53 -31.31 24.21
N TRP A 406 8.16 -32.46 24.00
CA TRP A 406 9.16 -32.65 22.94
C TRP A 406 8.54 -32.47 21.55
N VAL A 407 7.40 -33.10 21.27
CA VAL A 407 6.71 -32.96 19.97
C VAL A 407 6.33 -31.50 19.74
N ASN A 408 5.60 -30.88 20.68
CA ASN A 408 5.08 -29.52 20.50
C ASN A 408 6.18 -28.44 20.40
N LEU A 409 7.25 -28.54 21.21
CA LEU A 409 8.25 -27.49 21.29
C LEU A 409 9.43 -27.72 20.33
N VAL A 410 9.92 -28.95 20.25
CA VAL A 410 11.14 -29.28 19.50
C VAL A 410 10.80 -29.63 18.06
N THR A 411 9.85 -30.52 17.85
CA THR A 411 9.52 -30.98 16.49
C THR A 411 8.68 -29.94 15.76
N ASP A 412 7.57 -29.51 16.36
CA ASP A 412 6.58 -28.63 15.73
C ASP A 412 6.98 -27.14 15.72
N GLY A 413 7.85 -26.73 16.66
CA GLY A 413 8.29 -25.34 16.76
C GLY A 413 8.97 -24.84 15.49
N PHE A 414 9.88 -25.63 14.91
CA PHE A 414 10.59 -25.23 13.68
C PHE A 414 9.70 -25.35 12.43
N THR A 415 8.88 -26.40 12.32
CA THR A 415 8.02 -26.60 11.15
C THR A 415 6.93 -25.53 11.08
N SER A 416 6.29 -25.20 12.20
CA SER A 416 5.28 -24.14 12.27
C SER A 416 5.87 -22.77 11.92
N ALA A 417 7.06 -22.45 12.41
CA ALA A 417 7.77 -21.23 12.06
C ALA A 417 8.10 -21.17 10.56
N ALA A 418 8.58 -22.27 9.97
CA ALA A 418 8.91 -22.32 8.55
C ALA A 418 7.66 -22.24 7.65
N LEU A 419 6.53 -22.80 8.09
CA LEU A 419 5.25 -22.72 7.39
C LEU A 419 4.71 -21.27 7.31
N THR A 420 5.12 -20.37 8.22
CA THR A 420 4.81 -18.94 8.09
C THR A 420 5.42 -18.28 6.85
N THR A 421 6.48 -18.87 6.29
CA THR A 421 7.18 -18.37 5.11
C THR A 421 6.66 -18.96 3.80
N GLU A 422 5.56 -19.70 3.84
CA GLU A 422 4.98 -20.30 2.65
C GLU A 422 4.65 -19.25 1.58
N LYS A 423 4.79 -19.63 0.31
CA LYS A 423 4.43 -18.77 -0.82
C LYS A 423 2.90 -18.74 -0.99
N SER A 424 2.41 -17.71 -1.67
CA SER A 424 1.00 -17.63 -2.01
C SER A 424 0.61 -18.72 -3.02
N GLU A 425 -0.53 -19.37 -2.82
CA GLU A 425 -1.02 -20.45 -3.68
C GLU A 425 -1.60 -19.96 -5.01
N ASP A 426 -2.22 -18.79 -4.98
CA ASP A 426 -2.84 -18.08 -6.10
C ASP A 426 -2.48 -16.59 -5.97
N ASP A 427 -2.72 -15.78 -6.98
CA ASP A 427 -2.59 -14.34 -6.84
C ASP A 427 -3.64 -13.82 -5.84
N VAL A 428 -3.22 -13.53 -4.60
CA VAL A 428 -4.09 -13.04 -3.50
C VAL A 428 -4.83 -11.76 -3.87
N MET A 429 -4.38 -11.05 -4.90
CA MET A 429 -4.98 -9.83 -5.41
C MET A 429 -6.14 -10.09 -6.38
N ARG A 430 -6.49 -11.35 -6.66
CA ARG A 430 -7.70 -11.70 -7.44
C ARG A 430 -8.95 -11.86 -6.57
N PHE A 431 -8.78 -11.98 -5.26
CA PHE A 431 -9.89 -12.19 -4.33
C PHE A 431 -10.31 -10.88 -3.68
N LYS A 432 -11.61 -10.77 -3.38
CA LYS A 432 -12.15 -9.65 -2.60
C LYS A 432 -11.59 -9.65 -1.17
N PRO A 433 -11.54 -8.49 -0.51
CA PRO A 433 -11.20 -8.40 0.91
C PRO A 433 -12.11 -9.28 1.76
N ARG A 434 -11.55 -9.85 2.83
CA ARG A 434 -12.35 -10.61 3.80
C ARG A 434 -13.21 -9.65 4.64
N PRO A 435 -14.44 -10.06 5.02
CA PRO A 435 -15.21 -9.32 6.01
C PRO A 435 -14.45 -9.21 7.35
N LYS A 436 -14.70 -8.13 8.08
CA LYS A 436 -14.07 -7.86 9.39
C LYS A 436 -14.34 -8.98 10.40
N ASP A 437 -15.57 -9.51 10.42
CA ASP A 437 -16.00 -10.55 11.37
C ASP A 437 -15.83 -11.98 10.84
N ALA A 438 -15.07 -12.16 9.76
CA ALA A 438 -14.82 -13.49 9.22
C ALA A 438 -14.00 -14.31 10.23
N PRO A 439 -14.46 -15.50 10.65
CA PRO A 439 -13.74 -16.31 11.62
C PRO A 439 -12.39 -16.77 11.05
N LEU A 440 -11.36 -16.83 11.91
CA LEU A 440 -10.05 -17.37 11.54
C LEU A 440 -10.19 -18.82 11.05
N LEU A 441 -10.94 -19.65 11.79
CA LEU A 441 -11.24 -21.03 11.41
C LEU A 441 -12.53 -21.09 10.60
N ASP A 442 -12.40 -21.17 9.28
CA ASP A 442 -13.55 -21.40 8.40
C ASP A 442 -14.03 -22.86 8.47
N ARG A 443 -15.19 -23.12 7.85
CA ARG A 443 -15.81 -24.45 7.85
C ARG A 443 -14.89 -25.51 7.21
N GLN A 444 -14.12 -25.15 6.19
CA GLN A 444 -13.18 -26.07 5.53
C GLN A 444 -12.05 -26.45 6.48
N MET A 445 -11.47 -25.47 7.18
CA MET A 445 -10.44 -25.70 8.20
C MET A 445 -10.95 -26.60 9.33
N LYS A 446 -12.15 -26.34 9.87
CA LYS A 446 -12.75 -27.19 10.92
C LYS A 446 -12.94 -28.62 10.46
N THR A 447 -13.40 -28.83 9.23
CA THR A 447 -13.54 -30.18 8.64
C THR A 447 -12.19 -30.87 8.48
N LEU A 448 -11.15 -30.16 8.01
CA LEU A 448 -9.80 -30.71 7.87
C LEU A 448 -9.24 -31.11 9.24
N ILE A 449 -9.30 -30.23 10.24
CA ILE A 449 -8.84 -30.50 11.61
C ILE A 449 -9.57 -31.72 12.18
N ALA A 450 -10.90 -31.77 12.06
CA ALA A 450 -11.70 -32.87 12.59
C ALA A 450 -11.32 -34.22 11.96
N ILE A 451 -11.18 -34.28 10.63
CA ILE A 451 -10.81 -35.51 9.92
C ILE A 451 -9.38 -35.91 10.27
N MET A 452 -8.43 -34.98 10.16
CA MET A 452 -7.01 -35.25 10.46
C MET A 452 -6.83 -35.75 11.90
N ALA A 453 -7.42 -35.06 12.88
CA ALA A 453 -7.33 -35.45 14.28
C ALA A 453 -7.99 -36.81 14.51
N THR A 454 -9.20 -37.03 13.98
CA THR A 454 -9.91 -38.30 14.16
C THR A 454 -9.15 -39.47 13.53
N THR A 455 -8.65 -39.34 12.30
CA THR A 455 -7.86 -40.39 11.64
C THR A 455 -6.62 -40.73 12.45
N THR A 456 -5.87 -39.73 12.90
CA THR A 456 -4.67 -39.92 13.73
C THR A 456 -5.03 -40.65 15.02
N ASN A 457 -6.06 -40.19 15.73
CA ASN A 457 -6.48 -40.76 17.01
C ASN A 457 -6.97 -42.20 16.88
N VAL A 458 -7.82 -42.50 15.90
CA VAL A 458 -8.35 -43.86 15.71
C VAL A 458 -7.21 -44.83 15.42
N VAL A 459 -6.31 -44.46 14.51
CA VAL A 459 -5.16 -45.29 14.12
C VAL A 459 -4.24 -45.52 15.31
N LEU A 460 -3.86 -44.46 16.03
CA LEU A 460 -2.93 -44.57 17.16
C LEU A 460 -3.56 -45.25 18.38
N LEU A 461 -4.85 -45.04 18.66
CA LEU A 461 -5.54 -45.76 19.73
C LEU A 461 -5.67 -47.24 19.42
N ILE A 462 -6.00 -47.63 18.18
CA ILE A 462 -6.04 -49.04 17.77
C ILE A 462 -4.65 -49.67 17.90
N LEU A 463 -3.61 -48.96 17.43
CA LEU A 463 -2.23 -49.42 17.56
C LEU A 463 -1.85 -49.61 19.03
N PHE A 464 -2.09 -48.60 19.87
CA PHE A 464 -1.75 -48.66 21.29
C PHE A 464 -2.55 -49.74 22.03
N PHE A 465 -3.85 -49.85 21.77
CA PHE A 465 -4.68 -50.94 22.30
C PHE A 465 -4.13 -52.31 21.89
N SER A 466 -3.73 -52.47 20.63
CA SER A 466 -3.17 -53.72 20.13
C SER A 466 -1.87 -54.07 20.84
N LEU A 467 -0.97 -53.12 21.04
CA LEU A 467 0.31 -53.31 21.73
C LEU A 467 0.17 -53.62 23.23
N ILE A 468 -0.95 -53.22 23.86
CA ILE A 468 -1.18 -53.44 25.29
C ILE A 468 -2.04 -54.68 25.55
N LYS A 469 -3.03 -54.96 24.72
CA LYS A 469 -4.05 -56.00 24.98
C LYS A 469 -3.96 -57.21 24.07
N ILE A 470 -3.66 -57.01 22.79
CA ILE A 470 -3.69 -58.10 21.80
C ILE A 470 -2.31 -58.75 21.72
N TRP A 471 -1.27 -57.94 21.51
CA TRP A 471 0.14 -58.35 21.37
C TRP A 471 0.95 -57.64 22.47
N PRO A 472 0.91 -58.14 23.72
CA PRO A 472 1.44 -57.40 24.86
C PRO A 472 2.94 -57.15 24.74
N HIS A 473 3.29 -55.89 24.54
CA HIS A 473 4.66 -55.39 24.58
C HIS A 473 4.90 -54.56 25.85
N ASP A 474 6.16 -54.25 26.14
CA ASP A 474 6.52 -53.32 27.20
C ASP A 474 5.84 -51.96 27.00
N LEU A 475 5.31 -51.38 28.08
CA LEU A 475 4.66 -50.07 28.06
C LEU A 475 5.59 -48.96 27.57
N ILE A 476 6.88 -49.01 27.90
CA ILE A 476 7.89 -48.04 27.45
C ILE A 476 8.07 -48.15 25.93
N TYR A 477 8.08 -49.37 25.39
CA TYR A 477 8.13 -49.62 23.96
C TYR A 477 6.87 -49.10 23.25
N ALA A 478 5.68 -49.42 23.77
CA ALA A 478 4.43 -48.93 23.20
C ALA A 478 4.35 -47.40 23.19
N ARG A 479 4.77 -46.74 24.29
CA ARG A 479 4.86 -45.27 24.37
C ARG A 479 5.86 -44.70 23.38
N THR A 480 7.01 -45.34 23.24
CA THR A 480 8.03 -44.92 22.27
C THR A 480 7.46 -44.95 20.86
N LEU A 481 6.77 -46.03 20.48
CA LEU A 481 6.21 -46.16 19.14
C LEU A 481 5.15 -45.07 18.86
N ILE A 482 4.28 -44.79 19.84
CA ILE A 482 3.28 -43.72 19.73
C ILE A 482 3.93 -42.33 19.65
N PHE A 483 4.93 -42.07 20.50
CA PHE A 483 5.70 -40.81 20.49
C PHE A 483 6.40 -40.57 19.14
N VAL A 484 7.04 -41.59 18.58
CA VAL A 484 7.70 -41.48 17.27
C VAL A 484 6.66 -41.35 16.16
N ALA A 485 5.57 -42.13 16.22
CA ALA A 485 4.49 -42.03 15.24
C ALA A 485 3.88 -40.63 15.20
N LEU A 486 3.58 -40.00 16.34
CA LEU A 486 3.03 -38.64 16.41
C LEU A 486 3.98 -37.59 15.81
N GLY A 487 5.24 -37.56 16.25
CA GLY A 487 6.18 -36.54 15.76
C GLY A 487 6.59 -36.74 14.30
N VAL A 488 6.76 -37.98 13.83
CA VAL A 488 7.02 -38.24 12.40
C VAL A 488 5.78 -37.89 11.57
N ASP A 489 4.59 -38.21 12.05
CA ASP A 489 3.35 -37.84 11.38
C ASP A 489 3.22 -36.32 11.19
N SER A 490 3.46 -35.50 12.22
CA SER A 490 3.46 -34.03 12.11
C SER A 490 4.46 -33.50 11.08
N LEU A 491 5.68 -34.03 11.09
CA LEU A 491 6.72 -33.67 10.13
C LEU A 491 6.35 -33.94 8.67
N PHE A 492 5.49 -34.92 8.40
CA PHE A 492 5.08 -35.27 7.04
C PHE A 492 3.76 -34.61 6.64
N TYR A 493 2.74 -34.57 7.50
CA TYR A 493 1.46 -33.95 7.12
C TYR A 493 1.56 -32.42 7.00
N VAL A 494 2.61 -31.78 7.54
CA VAL A 494 2.88 -30.36 7.31
C VAL A 494 2.96 -30.00 5.81
N PHE A 495 3.44 -30.93 4.97
CA PHE A 495 3.45 -30.74 3.51
C PHE A 495 2.04 -30.65 2.93
N SER A 496 1.10 -31.41 3.49
CA SER A 496 -0.32 -31.23 3.20
C SER A 496 -0.86 -29.90 3.74
N CYS A 497 -0.32 -29.34 4.82
CA CYS A 497 -0.73 -28.01 5.29
C CYS A 497 -0.17 -26.85 4.44
N LYS A 498 0.79 -27.07 3.53
CA LYS A 498 1.26 -26.05 2.57
C LYS A 498 0.12 -25.47 1.73
N SER A 499 -0.91 -26.25 1.46
CA SER A 499 -2.16 -25.77 0.89
C SER A 499 -3.38 -26.43 1.51
N LEU A 500 -4.31 -25.62 1.99
CA LEU A 500 -5.55 -26.09 2.58
C LEU A 500 -6.60 -26.50 1.52
N GLY A 501 -6.42 -26.08 0.26
CA GLY A 501 -7.38 -26.32 -0.82
C GLY A 501 -6.85 -27.16 -1.98
N LYS A 502 -5.55 -27.06 -2.30
CA LYS A 502 -4.90 -27.82 -3.37
C LYS A 502 -4.25 -29.07 -2.80
N SER A 503 -4.21 -30.11 -3.64
CA SER A 503 -3.52 -31.34 -3.28
C SER A 503 -2.00 -31.19 -3.37
N ILE A 504 -1.25 -31.97 -2.58
CA ILE A 504 0.22 -32.05 -2.64
C ILE A 504 0.74 -32.35 -4.04
N PHE A 505 -0.01 -33.10 -4.85
CA PHE A 505 0.35 -33.43 -6.23
C PHE A 505 0.21 -32.27 -7.21
N LYS A 506 -0.46 -31.18 -6.81
CA LYS A 506 -0.67 -29.97 -7.62
C LYS A 506 0.19 -28.80 -7.18
N ILE A 507 0.98 -28.96 -6.12
CA ILE A 507 1.84 -27.91 -5.58
C ILE A 507 3.29 -28.37 -5.63
N ASN A 508 4.22 -27.41 -5.66
CA ASN A 508 5.63 -27.72 -5.53
C ASN A 508 5.95 -27.91 -4.03
N ILE A 509 6.32 -29.11 -3.61
CA ILE A 509 6.67 -29.37 -2.21
C ILE A 509 8.05 -28.81 -1.82
N PHE A 510 8.93 -28.55 -2.79
CA PHE A 510 10.32 -28.12 -2.57
C PHE A 510 10.56 -26.61 -2.68
N ASP A 511 9.54 -25.81 -2.96
CA ASP A 511 9.68 -24.37 -3.20
C ASP A 511 9.88 -23.51 -1.93
N ASN A 512 9.56 -24.07 -0.77
CA ASN A 512 9.77 -23.49 0.56
C ASN A 512 10.95 -24.21 1.22
N ILE A 513 12.15 -23.70 0.96
CA ILE A 513 13.39 -24.32 1.42
C ILE A 513 13.52 -24.29 2.96
N PHE A 514 12.94 -23.26 3.62
CA PHE A 514 12.92 -23.18 5.08
C PHE A 514 12.09 -24.33 5.67
N LEU A 515 10.95 -24.67 5.06
CA LEU A 515 10.13 -25.79 5.52
C LEU A 515 10.86 -27.13 5.34
N LEU A 516 11.56 -27.31 4.21
CA LEU A 516 12.32 -28.53 3.97
C LEU A 516 13.43 -28.73 5.02
N TYR A 517 14.19 -27.68 5.33
CA TYR A 517 15.20 -27.74 6.39
C TYR A 517 14.59 -27.93 7.77
N ALA A 518 13.47 -27.28 8.07
CA ALA A 518 12.78 -27.45 9.35
C ALA A 518 12.27 -28.89 9.55
N VAL A 519 11.70 -29.51 8.50
CA VAL A 519 11.28 -30.92 8.55
C VAL A 519 12.47 -31.85 8.70
N LEU A 520 13.53 -31.66 7.92
CA LEU A 520 14.74 -32.48 8.03
C LEU A 520 15.37 -32.37 9.43
N PHE A 521 15.49 -31.14 9.94
CA PHE A 521 16.04 -30.88 11.26
C PHE A 521 15.15 -31.47 12.36
N GLY A 522 13.84 -31.28 12.27
CA GLY A 522 12.87 -31.88 13.20
C GLY A 522 12.94 -33.41 13.18
N PHE A 523 13.06 -34.02 12.01
CA PHE A 523 13.21 -35.48 11.88
C PHE A 523 14.48 -35.99 12.54
N VAL A 524 15.62 -35.32 12.32
CA VAL A 524 16.89 -35.64 12.99
C VAL A 524 16.75 -35.50 14.51
N LEU A 525 16.18 -34.39 14.99
CA LEU A 525 15.95 -34.18 16.42
C LEU A 525 14.98 -35.20 17.02
N HIS A 526 14.03 -35.74 16.24
CA HIS A 526 13.11 -36.78 16.72
C HIS A 526 13.77 -38.16 16.79
N ILE A 527 14.79 -38.42 15.96
CA ILE A 527 15.58 -39.66 15.95
C ILE A 527 16.60 -39.69 17.10
N VAL A 528 17.24 -38.55 17.39
CA VAL A 528 18.30 -38.44 18.40
C VAL A 528 17.93 -39.06 19.76
N PRO A 529 16.73 -38.80 20.33
CA PRO A 529 16.29 -39.41 21.57
C PRO A 529 16.26 -40.93 21.62
N LEU A 530 16.06 -41.57 20.47
CA LEU A 530 15.88 -43.02 20.39
C LEU A 530 17.20 -43.77 20.50
N TYR A 531 18.33 -43.12 20.18
CA TYR A 531 19.63 -43.78 20.07
C TYR A 531 20.71 -43.20 20.99
N ILE A 532 20.44 -42.08 21.67
CA ILE A 532 21.36 -41.50 22.66
C ILE A 532 20.88 -41.81 24.09
N PRO A 533 21.69 -42.51 24.92
CA PRO A 533 21.28 -42.97 26.26
C PRO A 533 20.81 -41.88 27.23
N PHE A 534 21.38 -40.67 27.12
CA PHE A 534 20.95 -39.53 27.94
C PHE A 534 19.47 -39.21 27.72
N PHE A 535 19.06 -39.07 26.46
CA PHE A 535 17.69 -38.72 26.10
C PHE A 535 16.72 -39.88 26.31
N GLN A 536 17.15 -41.14 26.13
CA GLN A 536 16.34 -42.31 26.46
C GLN A 536 15.85 -42.29 27.92
N LYS A 537 16.71 -41.87 28.86
CA LYS A 537 16.34 -41.72 30.28
C LYS A 537 15.36 -40.57 30.50
N VAL A 538 15.62 -39.40 29.90
CA VAL A 538 14.80 -38.20 30.07
C VAL A 538 13.39 -38.39 29.50
N LEU A 539 13.29 -38.97 28.30
CA LEU A 539 12.03 -39.15 27.59
C LEU A 539 11.37 -40.50 27.85
N SER A 540 12.03 -41.39 28.60
CA SER A 540 11.57 -42.77 28.83
C SER A 540 11.24 -43.47 27.51
N VAL A 541 12.23 -43.54 26.61
CA VAL A 541 12.11 -44.15 25.28
C VAL A 541 13.15 -45.25 25.07
N VAL A 542 12.84 -46.19 24.17
CA VAL A 542 13.72 -47.31 23.78
C VAL A 542 14.11 -47.20 22.30
N PRO A 543 15.21 -47.82 21.85
CA PRO A 543 15.55 -47.84 20.43
C PRO A 543 14.51 -48.62 19.63
N LEU A 544 14.14 -48.09 18.46
CA LEU A 544 13.24 -48.74 17.50
C LEU A 544 14.01 -49.45 16.39
N GLY A 545 13.50 -50.59 15.94
CA GLY A 545 14.05 -51.37 14.83
C GLY A 545 13.46 -51.01 13.47
N PHE A 546 13.95 -51.66 12.41
CA PHE A 546 13.50 -51.41 11.03
C PHE A 546 12.01 -51.68 10.81
N LYS A 547 11.43 -52.70 11.49
CA LYS A 547 10.01 -53.04 11.37
C LYS A 547 9.11 -51.93 11.90
N ASP A 548 9.54 -51.28 12.97
CA ASP A 548 8.80 -50.22 13.66
C ASP A 548 8.75 -48.96 12.80
N TRP A 549 9.90 -48.61 12.20
CA TRP A 549 10.00 -47.52 11.24
C TRP A 549 9.15 -47.76 9.99
N PHE A 550 9.10 -48.99 9.48
CA PHE A 550 8.23 -49.35 8.36
C PHE A 550 6.75 -49.17 8.71
N LEU A 551 6.34 -49.60 9.91
CA LEU A 551 4.99 -49.38 10.41
C LEU A 551 4.67 -47.89 10.51
N ILE A 552 5.55 -47.09 11.13
CA ILE A 552 5.38 -45.64 11.24
C ILE A 552 5.22 -45.00 9.85
N LEU A 553 6.09 -45.35 8.90
CA LEU A 553 6.01 -44.83 7.54
C LEU A 553 4.68 -45.19 6.86
N ALA A 554 4.18 -46.42 7.05
CA ALA A 554 2.89 -46.85 6.52
C ALA A 554 1.71 -46.03 7.11
N LEU A 555 1.75 -45.72 8.41
CA LEU A 555 0.74 -44.88 9.07
C LEU A 555 0.74 -43.46 8.54
N VAL A 556 1.93 -42.89 8.33
CA VAL A 556 2.11 -41.55 7.76
C VAL A 556 1.56 -41.48 6.33
N ILE A 557 1.92 -42.44 5.47
CA ILE A 557 1.43 -42.51 4.10
C ILE A 557 -0.11 -42.65 4.09
N PHE A 558 -0.65 -43.47 4.98
CA PHE A 558 -2.10 -43.62 5.13
C PHE A 558 -2.76 -42.29 5.51
N LYS A 559 -2.26 -41.59 6.54
CA LYS A 559 -2.81 -40.29 6.96
C LYS A 559 -2.72 -39.24 5.86
N VAL A 560 -1.57 -39.09 5.21
CA VAL A 560 -1.41 -38.15 4.08
C VAL A 560 -2.42 -38.49 2.98
N SER A 561 -2.60 -39.76 2.64
CA SER A 561 -3.57 -40.19 1.63
C SER A 561 -5.01 -39.79 1.99
N VAL A 562 -5.41 -39.94 3.26
CA VAL A 562 -6.73 -39.52 3.77
C VAL A 562 -6.90 -38.00 3.67
N ILE A 563 -5.87 -37.23 4.00
CA ILE A 563 -5.88 -35.76 3.90
C ILE A 563 -6.09 -35.32 2.45
N GLU A 564 -5.34 -35.92 1.54
CA GLU A 564 -5.40 -35.56 0.12
C GLU A 564 -6.73 -35.96 -0.53
N LEU A 565 -7.28 -37.11 -0.15
CA LEU A 565 -8.63 -37.52 -0.53
C LEU A 565 -9.68 -36.52 -0.02
N THR A 566 -9.55 -36.08 1.24
CA THR A 566 -10.46 -35.10 1.85
C THR A 566 -10.44 -33.78 1.08
N LYS A 567 -9.25 -33.27 0.76
CA LYS A 567 -9.11 -32.05 -0.06
C LYS A 567 -9.71 -32.21 -1.45
N TYR A 568 -9.52 -33.37 -2.08
CA TYR A 568 -10.09 -33.66 -3.39
C TYR A 568 -11.63 -33.60 -3.38
N ILE A 569 -12.27 -34.21 -2.37
CA ILE A 569 -13.72 -34.20 -2.18
C ILE A 569 -14.23 -32.76 -1.92
N LEU A 570 -13.58 -32.04 -1.01
CA LEU A 570 -13.95 -30.66 -0.68
C LEU A 570 -13.76 -29.70 -1.87
N GLY A 571 -12.70 -29.91 -2.67
CA GLY A 571 -12.41 -29.13 -3.87
C GLY A 571 -13.48 -29.29 -4.95
N ARG A 572 -13.95 -30.52 -5.21
CA ARG A 572 -15.04 -30.79 -6.16
C ARG A 572 -16.34 -30.09 -5.78
N ASN A 573 -16.71 -30.13 -4.49
CA ASN A 573 -17.92 -29.49 -4.00
C ASN A 573 -17.89 -27.96 -4.11
N LYS A 574 -16.70 -27.35 -4.04
CA LYS A 574 -16.52 -25.89 -4.21
C LYS A 574 -16.69 -25.46 -5.66
N GLN A 575 -16.13 -26.22 -6.62
CA GLN A 575 -16.33 -25.99 -8.05
C GLN A 575 -17.80 -26.16 -8.46
N ALA A 576 -18.48 -27.20 -7.94
CA ALA A 576 -19.90 -27.45 -8.20
C ALA A 576 -20.85 -26.37 -7.62
N ARG A 577 -20.45 -25.70 -6.53
CA ARG A 577 -21.19 -24.56 -5.97
C ARG A 577 -20.95 -23.26 -6.75
N GLN A 578 -19.73 -23.03 -7.20
CA GLN A 578 -19.39 -21.84 -7.98
C GLN A 578 -20.01 -21.87 -9.39
N SER A 579 -20.14 -23.04 -10.02
CA SER A 579 -20.86 -23.19 -11.28
C SER A 579 -22.39 -22.99 -11.15
N ARG A 580 -22.97 -23.29 -9.98
CA ARG A 580 -24.39 -23.05 -9.69
C ARG A 580 -24.73 -21.61 -9.30
N SER A 581 -23.77 -20.81 -8.85
CA SER A 581 -23.95 -19.38 -8.54
C SER A 581 -23.63 -18.44 -9.71
N ALA A 582 -23.13 -19.00 -10.82
CA ALA A 582 -22.83 -18.29 -12.06
C ALA A 582 -23.92 -18.49 -13.14
N ILE A 583 -24.95 -19.28 -12.81
CA ILE A 583 -26.24 -19.40 -13.51
C ILE A 583 -27.24 -18.62 -12.65
#